data_AF-A0A953PLF8-F1
#
_entry.id   AF-A0A953PLF8-F1
#
_cell.length_a   1.000
_cell.length_b   1.000
_cell.length_c   1.000
_cell.angle_alpha   90.00
_cell.angle_beta   90.00
_cell.angle_gamma   90.00
#
_symmetry.space_group_name_H-M   'P 1'
#
loop_
_entity.id
_entity.type
_entity.pdbx_description
1 polymer ?
#
loop_
_entity_poly.entity_id
_entity_poly.type
_entity_poly.pdbx_seq_one_letter_code
_entity_poly.pdbx_strand_id
1 'polypeptide(L)'
;MSVFHAAWLIALVGLVVLSAWIGKQSGQGYLGILFDGRARYSLTHFQIVVWTLVILSSAIGALIATGFDPSKIVISPQLLGLMGISAGSAVLATGVKGSKDADPASNVARTGTFTLSNGTQTTIAPRFAQIWLEEEGDQADKTISITKYQNFIFTLVAIAFYVTLAWNKGGLPDLPENAVWLIGISHAGYVGGKVPDKK
;
A
#
# COMPACT_ATOMS: atom_id res chain seq x y z
N MET A 1 25.58 -11.98 12.06
CA MET A 1 24.50 -11.84 11.05
C MET A 1 24.42 -13.13 10.27
N SER A 2 23.26 -13.80 10.22
CA SER A 2 23.12 -15.00 9.36
C SER A 2 23.03 -14.60 7.88
N VAL A 3 23.22 -15.56 6.97
CA VAL A 3 23.08 -15.36 5.51
C VAL A 3 21.73 -14.77 5.16
N PHE A 4 20.65 -15.25 5.81
CA PHE A 4 19.30 -14.70 5.65
C PHE A 4 19.26 -13.20 5.93
N HIS A 5 19.78 -12.75 7.08
CA HIS A 5 19.72 -11.33 7.49
C HIS A 5 20.45 -10.41 6.49
N ALA A 6 21.61 -10.84 6.01
CA ALA A 6 22.37 -10.10 5.01
C ALA A 6 21.62 -10.03 3.68
N ALA A 7 21.17 -11.18 3.18
CA ALA A 7 20.43 -11.29 1.94
C ALA A 7 19.12 -10.49 1.99
N TRP A 8 18.41 -10.54 3.11
CA TRP A 8 17.19 -9.78 3.37
C TRP A 8 17.44 -8.27 3.31
N LEU A 9 18.44 -7.76 4.05
CA LEU A 9 18.73 -6.32 4.03
C LEU A 9 19.16 -5.84 2.63
N ILE A 10 19.99 -6.60 1.94
CA ILE A 10 20.44 -6.28 0.58
C ILE A 10 19.25 -6.28 -0.39
N ALA A 11 18.39 -7.30 -0.32
CA ALA A 11 17.19 -7.39 -1.15
C ALA A 11 16.24 -6.22 -0.87
N LEU A 12 15.97 -5.90 0.41
CA LEU A 12 15.11 -4.79 0.79
C LEU A 12 15.64 -3.46 0.24
N VAL A 13 16.93 -3.17 0.42
CA VAL A 13 17.55 -1.95 -0.09
C VAL A 13 17.48 -1.90 -1.61
N GLY A 14 17.80 -3.00 -2.29
CA GLY A 14 17.71 -3.10 -3.75
C GLY A 14 16.30 -2.83 -4.28
N LEU A 15 15.28 -3.41 -3.63
CA LEU A 15 13.88 -3.22 -3.98
C LEU A 15 13.41 -1.78 -3.70
N VAL A 16 13.82 -1.17 -2.58
CA VAL A 16 13.52 0.25 -2.28
C VAL A 16 14.11 1.17 -3.34
N VAL A 17 15.38 0.95 -3.71
CA VAL A 17 16.05 1.72 -4.76
C VAL A 17 15.34 1.54 -6.10
N LEU A 18 14.96 0.30 -6.45
CA LEU A 18 14.20 0.01 -7.66
C LEU A 18 12.84 0.73 -7.67
N SER A 19 12.08 0.65 -6.58
CA SER A 19 10.79 1.35 -6.47
C SER A 19 10.95 2.87 -6.58
N ALA A 20 11.99 3.44 -5.95
CA ALA A 20 12.28 4.86 -6.03
C ALA A 20 12.71 5.30 -7.44
N TRP A 21 13.46 4.44 -8.13
CA TRP A 21 13.86 4.67 -9.51
C TRP A 21 12.68 4.62 -10.48
N ILE A 22 11.80 3.61 -10.34
CA ILE A 22 10.54 3.52 -11.10
C ILE A 22 9.68 4.76 -10.85
N GLY A 23 9.55 5.19 -9.59
CA GLY A 23 8.85 6.43 -9.25
C GLY A 23 9.46 7.65 -9.94
N LYS A 24 10.79 7.78 -9.97
CA LYS A 24 11.45 8.89 -10.66
C LYS A 24 11.16 8.88 -12.16
N GLN A 25 11.09 7.71 -12.79
CA GLN A 25 10.79 7.60 -14.22
C GLN A 25 9.35 7.99 -14.57
N SER A 26 8.41 7.98 -13.63
CA SER A 26 7.04 8.46 -13.88
C SER A 26 6.93 9.99 -13.95
N GLY A 27 8.03 10.73 -13.75
CA GLY A 27 8.05 12.20 -13.77
C GLY A 27 7.51 12.85 -12.50
N GLN A 28 7.14 12.06 -11.49
CA GLN A 28 6.52 12.52 -10.22
C GLN A 28 7.47 12.44 -9.01
N GLY A 29 8.78 12.27 -9.27
CA GLY A 29 9.82 12.18 -8.25
C GLY A 29 9.97 10.79 -7.64
N TYR A 30 10.86 10.62 -6.66
CA TYR A 30 11.21 9.29 -6.11
C TYR A 30 10.04 8.54 -5.45
N LEU A 31 9.01 9.25 -4.99
CA LEU A 31 7.81 8.66 -4.41
C LEU A 31 6.65 8.56 -5.42
N GLY A 32 6.93 8.75 -6.72
CA GLY A 32 5.94 8.70 -7.79
C GLY A 32 5.15 7.39 -7.86
N ILE A 33 5.72 6.29 -7.35
CA ILE A 33 5.03 4.99 -7.24
C ILE A 33 3.80 5.02 -6.30
N LEU A 34 3.72 6.02 -5.41
CA LEU A 34 2.64 6.18 -4.46
C LEU A 34 1.46 7.01 -5.00
N PHE A 35 1.59 7.54 -6.23
CA PHE A 35 0.54 8.33 -6.84
C PHE A 35 -0.58 7.42 -7.34
N ASP A 36 -1.81 7.82 -7.09
CA ASP A 36 -2.97 7.20 -7.74
C ASP A 36 -3.36 7.94 -9.03
N GLY A 37 -4.40 7.43 -9.70
CA GLY A 37 -4.92 7.99 -10.95
C GLY A 37 -5.38 9.45 -10.89
N ARG A 38 -5.41 10.07 -9.70
CA ARG A 38 -5.75 11.49 -9.48
C ARG A 38 -4.50 12.35 -9.22
N ALA A 39 -3.32 11.79 -9.50
CA ALA A 39 -2.01 12.38 -9.21
C ALA A 39 -1.80 12.76 -7.73
N ARG A 40 -2.44 12.03 -6.81
CA ARG A 40 -2.37 12.25 -5.35
C ARG A 40 -1.67 11.09 -4.68
N TYR A 41 -1.02 11.35 -3.55
CA TYR A 41 -0.48 10.27 -2.73
C TYR A 41 -1.61 9.41 -2.15
N SER A 42 -1.51 8.10 -2.34
CA SER A 42 -2.53 7.15 -1.92
C SER A 42 -2.04 6.23 -0.81
N LEU A 43 -2.82 6.13 0.27
CA LEU A 43 -2.57 5.15 1.33
C LEU A 43 -2.56 3.72 0.79
N THR A 44 -3.45 3.39 -0.14
CA THR A 44 -3.54 2.05 -0.74
C THR A 44 -2.26 1.71 -1.52
N HIS A 45 -1.72 2.66 -2.30
CA HIS A 45 -0.45 2.44 -3.00
C HIS A 45 0.71 2.28 -2.02
N PHE A 46 0.75 3.08 -0.94
CA PHE A 46 1.72 2.92 0.14
C PHE A 46 1.67 1.53 0.77
N GLN A 47 0.47 1.06 1.14
CA GLN A 47 0.28 -0.26 1.73
C GLN A 47 0.78 -1.37 0.80
N ILE A 48 0.39 -1.34 -0.47
CA ILE A 48 0.81 -2.34 -1.46
C ILE A 48 2.33 -2.34 -1.61
N VAL A 49 2.95 -1.18 -1.82
CA VAL A 49 4.40 -1.06 -2.02
C VAL A 49 5.15 -1.60 -0.79
N VAL A 50 4.79 -1.16 0.41
CA VAL A 50 5.47 -1.60 1.64
C VAL A 50 5.31 -3.11 1.85
N TRP A 51 4.12 -3.67 1.67
CA TRP A 51 3.90 -5.12 1.77
C TRP A 51 4.69 -5.91 0.73
N THR A 52 4.71 -5.44 -0.53
CA THR A 52 5.52 -6.06 -1.59
C THR A 52 7.00 -6.06 -1.23
N LEU A 53 7.54 -4.92 -0.76
CA LEU A 53 8.94 -4.80 -0.38
C LEU A 53 9.32 -5.80 0.72
N VAL A 54 8.56 -5.86 1.81
CA VAL A 54 8.92 -6.73 2.96
C VAL A 54 8.73 -8.21 2.64
N ILE A 55 7.65 -8.59 1.94
CA ILE A 55 7.38 -10.00 1.60
C ILE A 55 8.41 -10.50 0.58
N LEU A 56 8.69 -9.72 -0.47
CA LEU A 56 9.63 -10.13 -1.51
C LEU A 56 11.06 -10.16 -0.97
N SER A 57 11.43 -9.22 -0.11
CA SER A 57 12.70 -9.26 0.62
C SER A 57 12.84 -10.52 1.47
N SER A 58 11.79 -10.91 2.21
CA SER A 58 11.76 -12.16 2.98
C SER A 58 11.87 -13.41 2.10
N ALA A 59 11.22 -13.42 0.94
CA ALA A 59 11.30 -14.52 -0.01
C ALA A 59 12.72 -14.65 -0.60
N ILE A 60 13.33 -13.54 -1.04
CA ILE A 60 14.69 -13.53 -1.58
C ILE A 60 15.71 -13.91 -0.50
N GLY A 61 15.57 -13.36 0.71
CA GLY A 61 16.42 -13.72 1.85
C GLY A 61 16.36 -15.22 2.16
N ALA A 62 15.15 -15.80 2.16
CA ALA A 62 14.96 -17.23 2.37
C ALA A 62 15.58 -18.07 1.24
N LEU A 63 15.34 -17.71 -0.03
CA LEU A 63 15.95 -18.35 -1.20
C LEU A 63 17.47 -18.39 -1.13
N ILE A 64 18.09 -17.27 -0.82
CA ILE A 64 19.56 -17.20 -0.75
C ILE A 64 20.07 -18.02 0.45
N ALA A 65 19.38 -17.96 1.59
CA ALA A 65 19.75 -18.73 2.78
C ALA A 65 19.62 -20.25 2.59
N THR A 66 18.68 -20.71 1.75
CA THR A 66 18.52 -22.14 1.42
C THR A 66 19.37 -22.61 0.25
N GLY A 67 20.16 -21.73 -0.37
CA GLY A 67 20.99 -22.06 -1.54
C GLY A 67 20.18 -22.25 -2.82
N PHE A 68 19.09 -21.47 -2.98
CA PHE A 68 18.14 -21.54 -4.09
C PHE A 68 17.41 -22.88 -4.21
N ASP A 69 17.36 -23.66 -3.13
CA ASP A 69 16.61 -24.91 -3.07
C ASP A 69 15.11 -24.61 -2.86
N PRO A 70 14.24 -24.77 -3.87
CA PRO A 70 12.83 -24.42 -3.77
C PRO A 70 12.06 -25.35 -2.83
N SER A 71 12.55 -26.57 -2.60
CA SER A 71 11.89 -27.57 -1.75
C SER A 71 11.89 -27.20 -0.27
N LYS A 72 12.82 -26.32 0.14
CA LYS A 72 12.95 -25.83 1.51
C LYS A 72 12.13 -24.58 1.78
N ILE A 73 11.45 -24.06 0.76
CA ILE A 73 10.61 -22.86 0.85
C ILE A 73 9.17 -23.29 0.93
N VAL A 74 8.67 -23.34 2.15
CA VAL A 74 7.25 -23.57 2.41
C VAL A 74 6.58 -22.21 2.56
N ILE A 75 5.73 -21.87 1.59
CA ILE A 75 4.87 -20.68 1.67
C ILE A 75 3.62 -21.09 2.46
N SER A 76 3.45 -20.53 3.65
CA SER A 76 2.28 -20.83 4.49
C SER A 76 0.98 -20.36 3.79
N PRO A 77 -0.14 -21.11 3.89
CA PRO A 77 -1.45 -20.69 3.37
C PRO A 77 -1.90 -19.34 3.93
N GLN A 78 -1.52 -19.03 5.16
CA GLN A 78 -1.79 -17.75 5.83
C GLN A 78 -1.06 -16.59 5.14
N LEU A 79 0.18 -16.83 4.67
CA LEU A 79 0.94 -15.84 3.90
C LEU A 79 0.32 -15.62 2.51
N LEU A 80 -0.14 -16.68 1.85
CA LEU A 80 -0.90 -16.58 0.60
C LEU A 80 -2.22 -15.82 0.79
N GLY A 81 -2.95 -16.11 1.88
CA GLY A 81 -4.17 -15.42 2.26
C GLY A 81 -3.92 -13.92 2.49
N LEU A 82 -2.84 -13.56 3.18
CA LEU A 82 -2.46 -12.16 3.38
C LEU A 82 -2.17 -11.44 2.06
N MET A 83 -1.41 -12.06 1.15
CA MET A 83 -1.16 -11.50 -0.18
C MET A 83 -2.45 -11.35 -0.99
N GLY A 84 -3.34 -12.35 -0.91
CA GLY A 84 -4.67 -12.32 -1.54
C GLY A 84 -5.57 -11.21 -0.99
N ILE A 85 -5.58 -10.98 0.33
CA ILE A 85 -6.33 -9.88 0.97
C ILE A 85 -5.79 -8.52 0.50
N SER A 86 -4.46 -8.34 0.46
CA SER A 86 -3.85 -7.09 0.01
C SER A 86 -4.16 -6.79 -1.47
N ALA A 87 -3.96 -7.79 -2.35
CA ALA A 87 -4.25 -7.65 -3.78
C ALA A 87 -5.74 -7.48 -4.06
N GLY A 88 -6.61 -8.27 -3.42
CA GLY A 88 -8.06 -8.18 -3.56
C GLY A 88 -8.60 -6.83 -3.06
N SER A 89 -8.11 -6.35 -1.91
CA SER A 89 -8.50 -5.03 -1.38
C SER A 89 -8.08 -3.89 -2.29
N ALA A 90 -6.91 -3.99 -2.92
CA ALA A 90 -6.42 -3.01 -3.88
C ALA A 90 -7.34 -2.92 -5.10
N VAL A 91 -7.66 -4.08 -5.70
CA VAL A 91 -8.57 -4.17 -6.86
C VAL A 91 -9.95 -3.61 -6.51
N LEU A 92 -10.51 -4.01 -5.38
CA LEU A 92 -11.82 -3.51 -4.91
C LEU A 92 -11.79 -1.99 -4.66
N ALA A 93 -10.76 -1.48 -3.99
CA ALA A 93 -10.62 -0.04 -3.74
C ALA A 93 -10.45 0.77 -5.04
N THR A 94 -9.75 0.23 -6.05
CA THR A 94 -9.65 0.87 -7.37
C THR A 94 -10.97 0.84 -8.13
N GLY A 95 -11.72 -0.26 -8.07
CA GLY A 95 -13.03 -0.38 -8.71
C GLY A 95 -14.04 0.62 -8.14
N VAL A 96 -14.12 0.71 -6.80
CA VAL A 96 -14.99 1.67 -6.10
C VAL A 96 -14.61 3.11 -6.43
N LYS A 97 -13.31 3.43 -6.46
CA LYS A 97 -12.84 4.76 -6.88
C LYS A 97 -13.29 5.09 -8.31
N GLY A 98 -13.16 4.14 -9.25
CA GLY A 98 -13.61 4.30 -10.63
C GLY A 98 -15.12 4.52 -10.75
N SER A 99 -15.94 3.83 -9.94
CA SER A 99 -17.39 4.05 -9.91
C SER A 99 -17.77 5.44 -9.41
N LYS A 100 -17.04 5.98 -8.42
CA LYS A 100 -17.26 7.34 -7.92
C LYS A 100 -16.77 8.42 -8.88
N ASP A 101 -15.62 8.20 -9.54
CA ASP A 101 -15.10 9.12 -10.56
C ASP A 101 -16.02 9.21 -11.79
N ALA A 102 -16.88 8.21 -12.02
CA ALA A 102 -17.91 8.21 -13.06
C ALA A 102 -19.19 8.97 -12.66
N ASP A 103 -19.36 9.34 -11.39
CA ASP A 103 -20.48 10.17 -10.93
C ASP A 103 -20.09 11.66 -10.96
N PRO A 104 -20.63 12.45 -11.91
CA PRO A 104 -20.30 13.86 -12.08
C PRO A 104 -20.73 14.75 -10.90
N ALA A 105 -21.53 14.25 -9.95
CA ALA A 105 -21.95 14.99 -8.76
C ALA A 105 -20.96 14.90 -7.58
N SER A 106 -19.91 14.07 -7.67
CA SER A 106 -18.98 13.85 -6.57
C SER A 106 -17.87 14.91 -6.49
N ASN A 107 -17.82 15.67 -5.38
CA ASN A 107 -16.71 16.59 -5.08
C ASN A 107 -15.49 15.77 -4.66
N VAL A 108 -14.63 15.43 -5.63
CA VAL A 108 -13.46 14.58 -5.45
C VAL A 108 -12.18 15.39 -5.61
N ALA A 109 -11.28 15.34 -4.63
CA ALA A 109 -10.01 16.06 -4.73
C ALA A 109 -9.05 15.42 -5.76
N ARG A 110 -8.39 16.26 -6.57
CA ARG A 110 -7.44 15.90 -7.62
C ARG A 110 -6.25 16.85 -7.60
N THR A 111 -5.06 16.34 -7.92
CA THR A 111 -3.85 17.16 -8.11
C THR A 111 -3.65 17.39 -9.60
N GLY A 112 -3.12 18.56 -9.97
CA GLY A 112 -2.84 18.89 -11.36
C GLY A 112 -3.01 20.37 -11.65
N THR A 113 -2.80 20.74 -12.91
CA THR A 113 -3.14 22.07 -13.42
C THR A 113 -4.56 22.03 -13.95
N PHE A 114 -5.42 22.90 -13.42
CA PHE A 114 -6.82 23.02 -13.78
C PHE A 114 -7.06 24.41 -14.35
N THR A 115 -7.75 24.48 -15.48
CA THR A 115 -8.23 25.75 -16.04
C THR A 115 -9.64 26.00 -15.50
N LEU A 116 -9.79 27.05 -14.70
CA LEU A 116 -11.07 27.49 -14.17
C LEU A 116 -11.94 28.07 -15.29
N SER A 117 -13.26 28.12 -15.09
CA SER A 117 -14.21 28.68 -16.07
C SER A 117 -13.95 30.15 -16.44
N ASN A 118 -13.17 30.87 -15.61
CA ASN A 118 -12.72 32.24 -15.87
C ASN A 118 -11.37 32.31 -16.63
N GLY A 119 -10.86 31.19 -17.14
CA GLY A 119 -9.58 31.08 -17.86
C GLY A 119 -8.33 31.09 -16.96
N THR A 120 -8.48 31.22 -15.64
CA THR A 120 -7.34 31.18 -14.72
C THR A 120 -6.86 29.75 -14.53
N GLN A 121 -5.56 29.51 -14.70
CA GLN A 121 -4.96 28.22 -14.36
C GLN A 121 -4.61 28.19 -12.87
N THR A 122 -5.04 27.14 -12.18
CA THR A 122 -4.64 26.84 -10.81
C THR A 122 -3.91 25.50 -10.79
N THR A 123 -2.76 25.45 -10.13
CA THR A 123 -2.00 24.21 -9.97
C THR A 123 -2.09 23.77 -8.52
N ILE A 124 -2.70 22.61 -8.30
CA ILE A 124 -2.70 21.95 -7.00
C ILE A 124 -1.53 20.98 -7.02
N ALA A 125 -0.55 21.22 -6.14
CA ALA A 125 0.62 20.34 -6.02
C ALA A 125 0.32 19.12 -5.11
N PRO A 126 0.88 17.95 -5.44
CA PRO A 126 0.70 16.75 -4.62
C PRO A 126 1.42 16.92 -3.29
N ARG A 127 0.78 16.51 -2.19
CA ARG A 127 1.37 16.56 -0.86
C ARG A 127 1.33 15.17 -0.22
N PHE A 128 2.42 14.74 0.38
CA PHE A 128 2.47 13.41 1.02
C PHE A 128 1.36 13.23 2.08
N ALA A 129 0.98 14.31 2.77
CA ALA A 129 -0.14 14.31 3.72
C ALA A 129 -1.46 13.79 3.15
N GLN A 130 -1.66 13.81 1.81
CA GLN A 130 -2.85 13.26 1.12
C GLN A 130 -3.15 11.81 1.48
N ILE A 131 -2.15 11.02 1.90
CA ILE A 131 -2.40 9.65 2.35
C ILE A 131 -3.32 9.59 3.59
N TRP A 132 -3.44 10.67 4.36
CA TRP A 132 -4.33 10.75 5.52
C TRP A 132 -5.54 11.66 5.31
N LEU A 133 -5.55 12.49 4.27
CA LEU A 133 -6.63 13.47 4.06
C LEU A 133 -7.87 12.84 3.43
N GLU A 134 -9.03 13.42 3.71
CA GLU A 134 -10.28 13.07 3.05
C GLU A 134 -10.16 13.26 1.53
N GLU A 135 -10.72 12.31 0.78
CA GLU A 135 -10.69 12.30 -0.68
C GLU A 135 -11.93 12.94 -1.31
N GLU A 136 -13.01 13.06 -0.54
CA GLU A 136 -14.36 13.36 -1.00
C GLU A 136 -15.03 14.39 -0.08
N GLY A 137 -15.94 15.19 -0.65
CA GLY A 137 -16.73 16.19 0.07
C GLY A 137 -16.07 17.58 0.12
N ASP A 138 -16.78 18.54 0.70
CA ASP A 138 -16.39 19.96 0.71
C ASP A 138 -15.09 20.24 1.50
N GLN A 139 -14.70 19.29 2.35
CA GLN A 139 -13.47 19.32 3.15
C GLN A 139 -12.38 18.38 2.62
N ALA A 140 -12.51 17.89 1.39
CA ALA A 140 -11.47 17.10 0.74
C ALA A 140 -10.13 17.86 0.73
N ASP A 141 -9.03 17.16 1.02
CA ASP A 141 -7.69 17.73 1.21
C ASP A 141 -7.54 18.77 2.35
N LYS A 142 -8.56 18.95 3.20
CA LYS A 142 -8.52 19.85 4.36
C LYS A 142 -8.66 19.11 5.70
N THR A 143 -9.38 17.99 5.72
CA THR A 143 -9.63 17.21 6.95
C THR A 143 -8.88 15.88 6.92
N ILE A 144 -8.44 15.42 8.09
CA ILE A 144 -7.85 14.10 8.28
C ILE A 144 -8.97 13.05 8.33
N SER A 145 -8.88 12.03 7.50
CA SER A 145 -9.75 10.86 7.56
C SER A 145 -9.29 9.93 8.68
N ILE A 146 -10.13 9.77 9.71
CA ILE A 146 -9.90 8.86 10.83
C ILE A 146 -9.69 7.43 10.33
N THR A 147 -10.47 6.99 9.33
CA THR A 147 -10.37 5.66 8.76
C THR A 147 -9.04 5.43 8.05
N LYS A 148 -8.53 6.42 7.29
CA LYS A 148 -7.20 6.31 6.67
C LYS A 148 -6.09 6.30 7.73
N TYR A 149 -6.21 7.15 8.75
CA TYR A 149 -5.27 7.16 9.88
C TYR A 149 -5.22 5.80 10.59
N GLN A 150 -6.37 5.24 10.94
CA GLN A 150 -6.49 3.93 11.58
C GLN A 150 -5.82 2.84 10.72
N ASN A 151 -6.12 2.80 9.42
CA ASN A 151 -5.53 1.80 8.52
C ASN A 151 -4.02 1.97 8.33
N PHE A 152 -3.52 3.21 8.33
CA PHE A 152 -2.08 3.46 8.31
C PHE A 152 -1.40 2.90 9.55
N ILE A 153 -1.93 3.15 10.74
CA ILE A 153 -1.38 2.61 12.00
C ILE A 153 -1.42 1.08 12.01
N PHE A 154 -2.54 0.46 11.63
CA PHE A 154 -2.63 -0.99 11.52
C PHE A 154 -1.61 -1.58 10.55
N THR A 155 -1.38 -0.90 9.42
CA THR A 155 -0.36 -1.32 8.45
C THR A 155 1.03 -1.32 9.07
N LEU A 156 1.41 -0.24 9.78
CA LEU A 156 2.72 -0.16 10.42
C LEU A 156 2.91 -1.26 11.47
N VAL A 157 1.90 -1.50 12.30
CA VAL A 157 1.95 -2.56 13.32
C VAL A 157 2.06 -3.94 12.67
N ALA A 158 1.26 -4.21 11.63
CA ALA A 158 1.30 -5.49 10.92
C ALA A 158 2.64 -5.73 10.20
N ILE A 159 3.22 -4.69 9.59
CA ILE A 159 4.55 -4.76 8.98
C ILE A 159 5.62 -5.02 10.04
N ALA A 160 5.61 -4.30 11.16
CA ALA A 160 6.57 -4.49 12.23
C ALA A 160 6.48 -5.92 12.82
N PHE A 161 5.26 -6.42 13.01
CA PHE A 161 5.02 -7.78 13.44
C PHE A 161 5.56 -8.81 12.44
N TYR A 162 5.23 -8.67 11.15
CA TYR A 162 5.74 -9.54 10.08
C TYR A 162 7.26 -9.56 10.01
N VAL A 163 7.90 -8.38 9.99
CA VAL A 163 9.36 -8.25 9.92
C VAL A 163 10.01 -8.89 11.14
N THR A 164 9.46 -8.71 12.34
CA THR A 164 9.98 -9.33 13.56
C THR A 164 9.92 -10.86 13.48
N LEU A 165 8.81 -11.42 13.00
CA LEU A 165 8.67 -12.87 12.82
C LEU A 165 9.64 -13.40 11.76
N ALA A 166 9.74 -12.73 10.61
CA ALA A 166 10.65 -13.13 9.53
C ALA A 166 12.11 -13.07 9.98
N TRP A 167 12.49 -12.01 10.69
CA TRP A 167 13.83 -11.82 11.24
C TRP A 167 14.19 -12.91 12.25
N ASN A 168 13.30 -13.18 13.21
CA ASN A 168 13.55 -14.19 14.24
C ASN A 168 13.58 -15.62 13.67
N LYS A 169 12.73 -15.93 12.68
CA LYS A 169 12.71 -17.26 12.02
C LYS A 169 13.89 -17.44 11.08
N GLY A 170 14.43 -16.37 10.50
CA GLY A 170 15.45 -16.44 9.46
C GLY A 170 14.89 -16.95 8.12
N GLY A 171 13.63 -16.65 7.82
CA GLY A 171 12.91 -17.16 6.65
C GLY A 171 11.50 -16.59 6.53
N LEU A 172 10.66 -17.22 5.69
CA LEU A 172 9.26 -16.84 5.56
C LEU A 172 8.48 -17.24 6.83
N PRO A 173 7.90 -16.28 7.57
CA PRO A 173 7.23 -16.56 8.83
C PRO A 173 5.91 -17.28 8.61
N ASP A 174 5.57 -18.18 9.53
CA ASP A 174 4.21 -18.72 9.62
C ASP A 174 3.38 -17.70 10.39
N LEU A 175 2.34 -17.20 9.74
CA LEU A 175 1.46 -16.22 10.36
C LEU A 175 0.38 -16.96 11.16
N PRO A 176 0.14 -16.60 12.43
CA PRO A 176 -0.93 -17.20 13.19
C PRO A 176 -2.27 -16.73 12.60
N GLU A 177 -3.25 -17.63 12.58
CA GLU A 177 -4.52 -17.44 11.85
C GLU A 177 -5.28 -16.19 12.33
N ASN A 178 -5.27 -15.93 13.63
CA ASN A 178 -5.86 -14.74 14.25
C ASN A 178 -5.24 -13.42 13.74
N ALA A 179 -3.94 -13.40 13.43
CA ALA A 179 -3.29 -12.21 12.86
C ALA A 179 -3.75 -11.95 11.42
N VAL A 180 -3.96 -13.01 10.61
CA VAL A 180 -4.52 -12.88 9.26
C VAL A 180 -5.95 -12.37 9.32
N TRP A 181 -6.77 -12.89 10.25
CA TRP A 181 -8.14 -12.42 10.45
C TRP A 181 -8.21 -10.96 10.87
N LEU A 182 -7.36 -10.52 11.80
CA LEU A 182 -7.31 -9.11 12.22
C LEU A 182 -6.95 -8.18 11.06
N ILE A 183 -5.98 -8.58 10.22
CA ILE A 183 -5.61 -7.81 9.03
C ILE A 183 -6.76 -7.82 8.00
N GLY A 184 -7.39 -8.98 7.80
CA GLY A 184 -8.55 -9.14 6.91
C GLY A 184 -9.75 -8.29 7.32
N ILE A 185 -10.09 -8.24 8.60
CA ILE A 185 -11.18 -7.43 9.14
C ILE A 185 -10.88 -5.94 9.01
N SER A 186 -9.64 -5.51 9.29
CA SER A 186 -9.23 -4.10 9.10
C SER A 186 -9.35 -3.69 7.63
N HIS A 187 -8.92 -4.55 6.71
CA HIS A 187 -9.03 -4.31 5.27
C HIS A 187 -10.48 -4.33 4.77
N ALA A 188 -11.29 -5.27 5.26
CA ALA A 188 -12.71 -5.37 4.93
C ALA A 188 -13.48 -4.14 5.42
N GLY A 189 -13.18 -3.64 6.63
CA GLY A 189 -13.76 -2.40 7.15
C GLY A 189 -13.38 -1.18 6.32
N TYR A 190 -12.11 -1.10 5.86
CA TYR A 190 -11.65 -0.03 4.98
C TYR A 190 -12.34 -0.04 3.61
N VAL A 191 -12.42 -1.21 2.98
CA VAL A 191 -13.06 -1.37 1.66
C VAL A 191 -14.57 -1.18 1.78
N GLY A 192 -15.20 -1.75 2.80
CA GLY A 192 -16.62 -1.59 3.10
C GLY A 192 -17.01 -0.13 3.33
N GLY A 193 -16.21 0.62 4.10
CA GLY A 193 -16.42 2.07 4.30
C GLY A 193 -16.18 2.93 3.06
N LYS A 194 -15.64 2.37 1.97
CA LYS A 194 -15.52 3.06 0.67
C LYS A 194 -16.72 2.81 -0.24
N VAL A 195 -17.46 1.71 -0.04
CA VAL A 195 -18.65 1.40 -0.84
C VAL A 195 -19.69 2.49 -0.58
N PRO A 196 -20.24 3.15 -1.62
CA PRO A 196 -21.31 4.13 -1.43
C PRO A 196 -22.51 3.46 -0.75
N ASP A 197 -23.11 4.13 0.24
CA ASP A 197 -24.45 3.76 0.71
C ASP A 197 -25.39 3.86 -0.50
N LYS A 198 -25.82 2.72 -1.03
CA LYS A 198 -26.94 2.68 -1.96
C LYS A 198 -28.20 3.01 -1.16
N LYS A 199 -28.61 4.28 -1.19
CA LYS A 199 -30.01 4.64 -0.96
C LYS A 199 -30.75 4.60 -2.28
#